data_AF-A0A6V8CEN1-F1
#
_entry.id   AF-A0A6V8CEN1-F1
#
_cell.length_a   1.000
_cell.length_b   1.000
_cell.length_c   1.000
_cell.angle_alpha   90.00
_cell.angle_beta   90.00
_cell.angle_gamma   90.00
#
_symmetry.space_group_name_H-M   'P 1'
#
loop_
_entity.id
_entity.type
_entity.pdbx_description
1 polymer ?
#
loop_
_entity_poly.entity_id
_entity_poly.type
_entity_poly.pdbx_seq_one_letter_code
_entity_poly.pdbx_strand_id
1 'polypeptide(L)'
;RNGLQATASADFVIKAPPARHELDEELVVELDDIAALAQAEERWLVIDAQVGQAAGPVAASFHDLAGVTGIVITKLDGTARGGGALSAVAATGAPIVHVGVGEQVKDLERFESDRFISRLLGMGDIQGLIDLAPEDLDEEEAMRLTQRLMSGRFTLNDMYKQMEMMSKVGTIDKLMSFLPGGMLGGMAQASKSQKEAMQANLDRYRVIMDSMTTWEKNEPAKIKVERVRRIAKGSGVKEKDVRELIGQWNRSRKMMKGMGGNRRLNKQMRKMMKEGEMDLDGDSLPF
;
A
#
# COMPACT_ATOMS: atom_id res chain seq x y z
N ARG A 1 33.02 -7.46 30.04
CA ARG A 1 32.66 -7.51 31.48
C ARG A 1 32.31 -6.15 32.08
N ASN A 2 32.95 -5.02 31.71
CA ASN A 2 32.61 -3.69 32.30
C ASN A 2 31.62 -2.84 31.47
N GLY A 3 30.97 -3.42 30.45
CA GLY A 3 30.13 -2.66 29.51
C GLY A 3 28.99 -1.90 30.20
N LEU A 4 28.30 -2.56 31.14
CA LEU A 4 27.22 -1.97 31.93
C LEU A 4 27.65 -0.72 32.72
N GLN A 5 28.84 -0.77 33.31
CA GLN A 5 29.36 0.33 34.10
C GLN A 5 29.84 1.49 33.20
N ALA A 6 30.39 1.17 32.03
CA ALA A 6 30.83 2.14 31.04
C ALA A 6 29.66 2.87 30.36
N THR A 7 28.47 2.25 30.28
CA THR A 7 27.26 2.84 29.67
C THR A 7 26.24 3.32 30.69
N ALA A 8 26.62 3.45 31.98
CA ALA A 8 25.68 3.79 33.06
C ALA A 8 25.03 5.18 32.92
N SER A 9 25.66 6.08 32.16
CA SER A 9 25.13 7.43 31.89
C SER A 9 24.28 7.53 30.62
N ALA A 10 24.11 6.44 29.87
CA ALA A 10 23.35 6.44 28.63
C ALA A 10 21.85 6.24 28.91
N ASP A 11 21.00 6.99 28.22
CA ASP A 11 19.54 6.86 28.35
C ASP A 11 19.02 5.55 27.77
N PHE A 12 19.67 5.03 26.71
CA PHE A 12 19.33 3.77 26.06
C PHE A 12 20.58 2.90 25.88
N VAL A 13 20.46 1.63 26.28
CA VAL A 13 21.55 0.64 26.15
C VAL A 13 21.02 -0.60 25.42
N ILE A 14 21.50 -0.82 24.20
CA ILE A 14 21.20 -2.02 23.42
C ILE A 14 22.30 -3.05 23.68
N LYS A 15 21.90 -4.25 24.11
CA LYS A 15 22.81 -5.39 24.32
C LYS A 15 22.46 -6.47 23.29
N ALA A 16 23.44 -6.85 22.47
CA ALA A 16 23.29 -7.92 21.50
C ALA A 16 24.16 -9.12 21.93
N PRO A 17 23.57 -10.23 22.38
CA PRO A 17 24.28 -11.48 22.56
C PRO A 17 24.81 -12.02 21.21
N PRO A 18 25.83 -12.90 21.22
CA PRO A 18 26.29 -13.57 20.01
C PRO A 18 25.15 -14.35 19.32
N ALA A 19 25.11 -14.29 17.98
CA ALA A 19 24.14 -15.06 17.21
C ALA A 19 24.49 -16.56 17.23
N ARG A 20 23.49 -17.41 17.48
CA ARG A 20 23.62 -18.88 17.50
C ARG A 20 22.51 -19.52 16.67
N HIS A 21 22.83 -20.66 16.05
CA HIS A 21 21.92 -21.35 15.12
C HIS A 21 20.97 -22.33 15.84
N GLU A 22 21.32 -22.81 17.03
CA GLU A 22 20.52 -23.71 17.85
C GLU A 22 20.64 -23.33 19.33
N LEU A 23 19.60 -23.65 20.10
CA LEU A 23 19.62 -23.57 21.56
C LEU A 23 20.33 -24.81 22.09
N ASP A 24 21.63 -24.69 22.33
CA ASP A 24 22.38 -25.68 23.10
C ASP A 24 22.28 -25.38 24.61
N GLU A 25 22.59 -26.38 25.45
CA GLU A 25 22.50 -26.24 26.91
C GLU A 25 23.40 -25.12 27.46
N GLU A 26 24.51 -24.84 26.79
CA GLU A 26 25.45 -23.78 27.17
C GLU A 26 24.83 -22.38 26.93
N LEU A 27 24.16 -22.19 25.79
CA LEU A 27 23.47 -20.95 25.44
C LEU A 27 22.28 -20.69 26.35
N VAL A 28 21.58 -21.74 26.80
CA VAL A 28 20.49 -21.60 27.77
C VAL A 28 21.01 -20.99 29.07
N VAL A 29 22.11 -21.53 29.60
CA VAL A 29 22.75 -21.01 30.82
C VAL A 29 23.27 -19.58 30.58
N GLU A 30 23.90 -19.33 29.44
CA GLU A 30 24.40 -17.98 29.10
C GLU A 30 23.27 -16.96 29.00
N LEU A 31 22.14 -17.31 28.38
CA LEU A 31 20.98 -16.42 28.25
C LEU A 31 20.31 -16.14 29.60
N ASP A 32 20.23 -17.14 30.47
CA ASP A 32 19.70 -16.96 31.83
C ASP A 32 20.60 -16.01 32.64
N ASP A 33 21.92 -16.20 32.58
CA ASP A 33 22.91 -15.31 33.21
C ASP A 33 22.81 -13.88 32.66
N ILE A 34 22.72 -13.73 31.33
CA ILE A 34 22.57 -12.42 30.69
C ILE A 34 21.25 -11.77 31.09
N ALA A 35 20.14 -12.52 31.11
CA ALA A 35 18.83 -11.99 31.49
C ALA A 35 18.83 -11.52 32.95
N ALA A 36 19.38 -12.33 33.86
CA ALA A 36 19.49 -12.01 35.28
C ALA A 36 20.35 -10.76 35.54
N LEU A 37 21.49 -10.64 34.83
CA LEU A 37 22.39 -9.49 34.95
C LEU A 37 21.86 -8.23 34.27
N ALA A 38 21.22 -8.37 33.12
CA ALA A 38 20.84 -7.24 32.31
C ALA A 38 19.57 -6.53 32.79
N GLN A 39 18.66 -7.28 33.44
CA GLN A 39 17.34 -6.80 33.89
C GLN A 39 16.67 -5.84 32.88
N ALA A 40 16.68 -6.25 31.61
CA ALA A 40 16.22 -5.38 30.52
C ALA A 40 14.70 -5.18 30.61
N GLU A 41 14.25 -3.93 30.48
CA GLU A 41 12.84 -3.57 30.39
C GLU A 41 12.18 -4.18 29.14
N GLU A 42 12.93 -4.19 28.03
CA GLU A 42 12.50 -4.70 26.74
C GLU A 42 13.44 -5.81 26.27
N ARG A 43 12.87 -6.95 25.86
CA ARG A 43 13.59 -8.14 25.40
C ARG A 43 13.08 -8.52 24.03
N TRP A 44 13.79 -8.09 23.00
CA TRP A 44 13.36 -8.26 21.62
C TRP A 44 14.02 -9.47 20.96
N LEU A 45 13.20 -10.34 20.38
CA LEU A 45 13.64 -11.48 19.59
C LEU A 45 13.74 -11.08 18.12
N VAL A 46 14.92 -11.24 17.53
CA VAL A 46 15.15 -10.96 16.12
C VAL A 46 15.01 -12.26 15.31
N ILE A 47 14.10 -12.27 14.34
CA ILE A 47 13.79 -13.45 13.52
C ILE A 47 13.97 -13.08 12.04
N ASP A 48 14.57 -13.99 11.28
CA ASP A 48 14.66 -13.89 9.82
C ASP A 48 13.31 -14.32 9.18
N ALA A 49 12.76 -13.49 8.31
CA ALA A 49 11.52 -13.76 7.60
C ALA A 49 11.54 -15.09 6.80
N GLN A 50 12.72 -15.58 6.42
CA GLN A 50 12.90 -16.80 5.65
C GLN A 50 12.70 -18.09 6.46
N VAL A 51 12.83 -18.05 7.79
CA VAL A 51 12.70 -19.23 8.67
C VAL A 51 11.33 -19.89 8.55
N GLY A 52 10.30 -19.12 8.19
CA GLY A 52 8.95 -19.65 7.99
C GLY A 52 8.38 -20.24 9.27
N GLN A 53 7.60 -21.32 9.16
CA GLN A 53 6.84 -21.88 10.29
C GLN A 53 7.72 -22.42 11.43
N ALA A 54 9.00 -22.74 11.16
CA ALA A 54 9.95 -23.18 12.18
C ALA A 54 10.29 -22.08 13.21
N ALA A 55 9.95 -20.82 12.93
CA ALA A 55 10.16 -19.70 13.85
C ALA A 55 9.32 -19.80 15.13
N GLY A 56 8.16 -20.46 15.09
CA GLY A 56 7.28 -20.59 16.24
C GLY A 56 7.93 -21.33 17.43
N PRO A 57 8.37 -22.59 17.25
CA PRO A 57 9.05 -23.35 18.30
C PRO A 57 10.30 -22.65 18.85
N VAL A 58 11.11 -22.03 17.98
CA VAL A 58 12.29 -21.29 18.41
C VAL A 58 11.88 -20.10 19.28
N ALA A 59 10.89 -19.33 18.86
CA ALA A 59 10.40 -18.18 19.62
C ALA A 59 9.81 -18.59 20.98
N ALA A 60 9.10 -19.71 21.05
CA ALA A 60 8.59 -20.27 22.31
C ALA A 60 9.74 -20.53 23.30
N SER A 61 10.78 -21.24 22.87
CA SER A 61 11.92 -21.56 23.73
C SER A 61 12.64 -20.31 24.25
N PHE A 62 12.86 -19.30 23.39
CA PHE A 62 13.45 -18.03 23.83
C PHE A 62 12.53 -17.25 24.77
N HIS A 63 11.21 -17.34 24.58
CA HIS A 63 10.25 -16.69 25.46
C HIS A 63 10.19 -17.35 26.84
N ASP A 64 10.23 -18.68 26.91
CA ASP A 64 10.22 -19.41 28.19
C ASP A 64 11.49 -19.12 29.01
N LEU A 65 12.64 -18.98 28.36
CA LEU A 65 13.92 -18.70 29.01
C LEU A 65 14.07 -17.23 29.40
N ALA A 66 13.87 -16.34 28.43
CA ALA A 66 14.26 -14.94 28.54
C ALA A 66 13.08 -13.99 28.45
N GLY A 67 11.82 -14.44 28.47
CA GLY A 67 10.63 -13.59 28.54
C GLY A 67 10.55 -12.51 27.46
N VAL A 68 10.52 -12.92 26.19
CA VAL A 68 10.46 -12.03 25.02
C VAL A 68 9.25 -11.08 25.12
N THR A 69 9.49 -9.77 25.02
CA THR A 69 8.46 -8.70 25.06
C THR A 69 8.12 -8.14 23.68
N GLY A 70 8.99 -8.36 22.68
CA GLY A 70 8.77 -7.87 21.32
C GLY A 70 9.51 -8.69 20.28
N ILE A 71 9.04 -8.64 19.04
CA ILE A 71 9.63 -9.37 17.91
C ILE A 71 10.07 -8.38 16.82
N VAL A 72 11.29 -8.55 16.32
CA VAL A 72 11.81 -7.84 15.16
C VAL A 72 11.95 -8.83 14.01
N ILE A 73 11.37 -8.52 12.86
CA ILE A 73 11.46 -9.37 11.66
C ILE A 73 12.46 -8.75 10.71
N THR A 74 13.46 -9.49 10.26
CA THR A 74 14.45 -9.01 9.28
C THR A 74 14.25 -9.65 7.91
N LYS A 75 14.87 -9.06 6.87
CA LYS A 75 14.88 -9.55 5.48
C LYS A 75 13.49 -9.67 4.83
N LEU A 76 12.60 -8.73 5.13
CA LEU A 76 11.25 -8.67 4.55
C LEU A 76 11.19 -8.10 3.13
N ASP A 77 12.33 -7.64 2.60
CA ASP A 77 12.55 -7.22 1.21
C ASP A 77 12.67 -8.41 0.23
N GLY A 78 12.92 -9.61 0.76
CA GLY A 78 13.04 -10.83 -0.03
C GLY A 78 11.72 -11.41 -0.52
N THR A 79 11.77 -12.65 -0.99
CA THR A 79 10.58 -13.42 -1.43
C THR A 79 9.78 -14.01 -0.26
N ALA A 80 10.27 -13.84 0.97
CA ALA A 80 9.69 -14.39 2.16
C ALA A 80 8.36 -13.69 2.49
N ARG A 81 7.29 -14.48 2.65
CA ARG A 81 5.95 -13.96 2.95
C ARG A 81 5.74 -13.69 4.44
N GLY A 82 6.77 -13.57 5.26
CA GLY A 82 6.63 -13.24 6.69
C GLY A 82 5.84 -14.23 7.54
N GLY A 83 5.54 -15.44 7.04
CA GLY A 83 4.72 -16.43 7.76
C GLY A 83 5.32 -16.88 9.09
N GLY A 84 6.65 -16.83 9.24
CA GLY A 84 7.32 -17.15 10.50
C GLY A 84 7.07 -16.13 11.61
N ALA A 85 6.80 -14.88 11.24
CA ALA A 85 6.45 -13.86 12.22
C ALA A 85 5.11 -14.16 12.91
N LEU A 86 4.12 -14.60 12.14
CA LEU A 86 2.83 -15.01 12.69
C LEU A 86 2.98 -16.21 13.63
N SER A 87 3.83 -17.17 13.27
CA SER A 87 4.13 -18.33 14.12
C SER A 87 4.82 -17.92 15.43
N ALA A 88 5.75 -16.97 15.38
CA ALA A 88 6.45 -16.47 16.56
C ALA A 88 5.54 -15.66 17.49
N VAL A 89 4.70 -14.77 16.94
CA VAL A 89 3.67 -14.03 17.70
C VAL A 89 2.68 -15.01 18.35
N ALA A 90 2.22 -16.02 17.61
CA ALA A 90 1.29 -17.00 18.15
C ALA A 90 1.88 -17.85 19.28
N ALA A 91 3.19 -18.15 19.21
CA ALA A 91 3.88 -18.94 20.22
C ALA A 91 4.22 -18.15 21.49
N THR A 92 4.57 -16.87 21.36
CA THR A 92 5.09 -16.04 22.46
C THR A 92 4.07 -15.04 23.02
N GLY A 93 3.03 -14.70 22.25
CA GLY A 93 2.13 -13.60 22.54
C GLY A 93 2.74 -12.21 22.38
N ALA A 94 4.05 -12.11 22.10
CA ALA A 94 4.74 -10.84 21.96
C ALA A 94 4.38 -10.14 20.63
N PRO A 95 4.15 -8.82 20.62
CA PRO A 95 3.88 -8.07 19.40
C PRO A 95 5.13 -7.94 18.51
N ILE A 96 4.91 -7.78 17.21
CA ILE A 96 5.98 -7.36 16.29
C ILE A 96 6.18 -5.85 16.47
N VAL A 97 7.41 -5.43 16.76
CA VAL A 97 7.75 -4.02 17.03
C VAL A 97 8.38 -3.34 15.81
N HIS A 98 9.26 -4.04 15.08
CA HIS A 98 10.00 -3.52 13.94
C HIS A 98 10.16 -4.54 12.81
N VAL A 99 10.38 -4.04 11.61
CA VAL A 99 10.63 -4.81 10.39
C VAL A 99 11.83 -4.27 9.63
N GLY A 100 12.77 -5.12 9.26
CA GLY A 100 13.89 -4.81 8.39
C GLY A 100 13.54 -5.11 6.94
N VAL A 101 13.53 -4.08 6.09
CA VAL A 101 13.21 -4.13 4.66
C VAL A 101 14.43 -3.85 3.77
N GLY A 102 15.62 -4.11 4.28
CA GLY A 102 16.87 -3.93 3.57
C GLY A 102 18.07 -4.12 4.49
N GLU A 103 19.25 -3.80 3.98
CA GLU A 103 20.53 -3.99 4.67
C GLU A 103 21.05 -2.73 5.37
N GLN A 104 20.51 -1.55 5.04
CA GLN A 104 20.96 -0.29 5.60
C GLN A 104 20.27 -0.02 6.94
N VAL A 105 20.91 0.77 7.80
CA VAL A 105 20.36 1.15 9.12
C VAL A 105 18.98 1.82 9.00
N LYS A 106 18.77 2.61 7.94
CA LYS A 106 17.50 3.30 7.65
C LYS A 106 16.38 2.36 7.20
N ASP A 107 16.70 1.11 6.86
CA ASP A 107 15.74 0.12 6.36
C ASP A 107 15.06 -0.64 7.51
N LEU A 108 15.33 -0.27 8.78
CA LEU A 108 14.58 -0.73 9.94
C LEU A 108 13.35 0.17 10.15
N GLU A 109 12.19 -0.33 9.78
CA GLU A 109 10.90 0.37 9.89
C GLU A 109 10.14 -0.08 11.15
N ARG A 110 9.30 0.80 11.70
CA ARG A 110 8.31 0.40 12.70
C ARG A 110 7.29 -0.54 12.08
N PHE A 111 6.86 -1.55 12.81
CA PHE A 111 5.84 -2.45 12.33
C PHE A 111 4.46 -1.77 12.25
N GLU A 112 3.85 -1.84 11.07
CA GLU A 112 2.45 -1.48 10.84
C GLU A 112 1.68 -2.69 10.28
N SER A 113 0.61 -3.09 10.97
CA SER A 113 -0.19 -4.26 10.63
C SER A 113 -0.72 -4.21 9.20
N ASP A 114 -1.23 -3.05 8.79
CA ASP A 114 -1.93 -2.89 7.51
C ASP A 114 -0.96 -3.02 6.33
N ARG A 115 0.25 -2.47 6.47
CA ARG A 115 1.33 -2.62 5.49
C ARG A 115 1.80 -4.07 5.41
N PHE A 116 1.99 -4.72 6.56
CA PHE A 116 2.44 -6.11 6.60
C PHE A 116 1.44 -7.07 5.96
N ILE A 117 0.14 -6.91 6.26
CA ILE A 117 -0.93 -7.72 5.65
C ILE A 117 -1.04 -7.45 4.14
N SER A 118 -0.87 -6.20 3.70
CA SER A 118 -0.86 -5.85 2.28
C SER A 118 0.28 -6.54 1.53
N ARG A 119 1.50 -6.56 2.11
CA ARG A 119 2.65 -7.30 1.57
C ARG A 119 2.42 -8.82 1.57
N LEU A 120 1.89 -9.38 2.66
CA LEU A 120 1.54 -10.81 2.79
C LEU A 120 0.56 -11.26 1.70
N LEU A 121 -0.44 -10.43 1.39
CA LEU A 121 -1.45 -10.68 0.37
C LEU A 121 -0.94 -10.41 -1.05
N GLY A 122 0.31 -9.99 -1.22
CA GLY A 122 0.92 -9.73 -2.53
C GLY A 122 0.44 -8.43 -3.18
N MET A 123 -0.19 -7.52 -2.42
CA MET A 123 -0.59 -6.18 -2.87
C MET A 123 0.59 -5.19 -2.78
N GLY A 124 1.74 -5.60 -3.31
CA GLY A 124 2.98 -4.84 -3.22
C GLY A 124 2.94 -3.51 -3.98
N ASP A 125 3.48 -2.49 -3.31
CA ASP A 125 3.91 -1.17 -3.81
C ASP A 125 2.81 -0.08 -3.90
N ILE A 126 2.45 0.46 -2.73
CA ILE A 126 1.63 1.68 -2.58
C ILE A 126 2.47 2.93 -2.92
N GLN A 127 3.80 2.88 -2.79
CA GLN A 127 4.69 4.03 -2.98
C GLN A 127 4.67 4.57 -4.41
N GLY A 128 4.78 3.72 -5.44
CA GLY A 128 4.68 4.18 -6.83
C GLY A 128 3.31 4.71 -7.27
N LEU A 129 2.29 4.57 -6.42
CA LEU A 129 0.94 5.13 -6.64
C LEU A 129 0.73 6.45 -5.87
N ILE A 130 1.53 6.72 -4.83
CA ILE A 130 1.55 8.01 -4.11
C ILE A 130 2.09 9.11 -5.04
N ASP A 131 3.09 8.81 -5.86
CA ASP A 131 3.65 9.75 -6.85
C ASP A 131 2.67 10.14 -7.97
N LEU A 132 1.55 9.39 -8.11
CA LEU A 132 0.50 9.68 -9.09
C LEU A 132 -0.64 10.54 -8.51
N ALA A 133 -0.60 10.87 -7.22
CA ALA A 133 -1.63 11.67 -6.56
C ALA A 133 -1.46 13.17 -6.85
N PRO A 134 -2.55 13.91 -7.14
CA PRO A 134 -2.51 15.38 -7.20
C PRO A 134 -1.95 15.99 -5.92
N GLU A 135 -1.07 17.00 -6.03
CA GLU A 135 -0.41 17.69 -4.90
C GLU A 135 -1.37 18.26 -3.83
N ASP A 136 -2.63 18.48 -4.20
CA ASP A 136 -3.67 19.04 -3.32
C ASP A 136 -4.40 17.99 -2.45
N LEU A 137 -4.04 16.71 -2.54
CA LEU A 137 -4.62 15.63 -1.75
C LEU A 137 -3.73 15.32 -0.54
N ASP A 138 -4.35 15.24 0.63
CA ASP A 138 -3.71 14.75 1.85
C ASP A 138 -3.18 13.31 1.64
N GLU A 139 -1.98 13.01 2.16
CA GLU A 139 -1.31 11.70 2.05
C GLU A 139 -2.19 10.54 2.53
N GLU A 140 -2.98 10.75 3.59
CA GLU A 140 -3.91 9.78 4.18
C GLU A 140 -5.11 9.52 3.25
N GLU A 141 -5.67 10.57 2.65
CA GLU A 141 -6.76 10.44 1.69
C GLU A 141 -6.30 9.82 0.35
N ALA A 142 -5.07 10.13 -0.08
CA ALA A 142 -4.41 9.51 -1.22
C ALA A 142 -4.12 8.02 -0.97
N MET A 143 -3.61 7.65 0.22
CA MET A 143 -3.40 6.26 0.63
C MET A 143 -4.73 5.49 0.65
N ARG A 144 -5.79 6.07 1.22
CA ARG A 144 -7.11 5.43 1.29
C ARG A 144 -7.72 5.20 -0.09
N LEU A 145 -7.60 6.17 -0.99
CA LEU A 145 -8.07 6.04 -2.37
C LEU A 145 -7.29 4.94 -3.10
N THR A 146 -5.96 4.92 -2.94
CA THR A 146 -5.05 3.95 -3.53
C THR A 146 -5.32 2.52 -3.04
N GLN A 147 -5.48 2.34 -1.73
CA GLN A 147 -5.76 1.04 -1.10
C GLN A 147 -7.12 0.49 -1.57
N ARG A 148 -8.13 1.35 -1.75
CA ARG A 148 -9.44 0.96 -2.31
C ARG A 148 -9.35 0.53 -3.77
N LEU A 149 -8.57 1.25 -4.58
CA LEU A 149 -8.31 0.90 -5.97
C LEU A 149 -7.59 -0.46 -6.10
N MET A 150 -6.58 -0.71 -5.25
CA MET A 150 -5.80 -1.96 -5.23
C MET A 150 -6.57 -3.16 -4.68
N SER A 151 -7.46 -2.96 -3.71
CA SER A 151 -8.32 -4.03 -3.13
C SER A 151 -9.35 -4.60 -4.12
N GLY A 152 -9.45 -4.04 -5.33
CA GLY A 152 -10.47 -4.40 -6.32
C GLY A 152 -11.88 -3.92 -5.97
N ARG A 153 -12.03 -3.15 -4.88
CA ARG A 153 -13.28 -2.51 -4.45
C ARG A 153 -13.41 -1.11 -5.04
N PHE A 154 -13.49 -1.05 -6.36
CA PHE A 154 -13.79 0.18 -7.08
C PHE A 154 -15.32 0.43 -7.04
N THR A 155 -15.77 1.46 -6.33
CA THR A 155 -17.20 1.78 -6.17
C THR A 155 -17.68 2.83 -7.20
N LEU A 156 -18.99 3.09 -7.27
CA LEU A 156 -19.52 4.17 -8.11
C LEU A 156 -19.07 5.55 -7.64
N ASN A 157 -18.90 5.75 -6.33
CA ASN A 157 -18.41 7.02 -5.78
C ASN A 157 -16.95 7.28 -6.19
N ASP A 158 -16.13 6.23 -6.23
CA ASP A 158 -14.72 6.35 -6.64
C ASP A 158 -14.63 6.74 -8.13
N MET A 159 -15.46 6.12 -8.98
CA MET A 159 -15.56 6.50 -10.39
C MET A 159 -16.03 7.94 -10.57
N TYR A 160 -17.03 8.37 -9.80
CA TYR A 160 -17.54 9.74 -9.89
C TYR A 160 -16.47 10.77 -9.51
N LYS A 161 -15.76 10.56 -8.38
CA LYS A 161 -14.65 11.42 -7.97
C LYS A 161 -13.56 11.50 -9.03
N GLN A 162 -13.20 10.37 -9.64
CA GLN A 162 -12.23 10.34 -10.74
C GLN A 162 -12.70 11.20 -11.92
N MET A 163 -13.95 11.03 -12.36
CA MET A 163 -14.50 11.79 -13.49
C MET A 163 -14.63 13.28 -13.15
N GLU A 164 -14.99 13.62 -11.92
CA GLU A 164 -15.06 14.99 -11.42
C GLU A 164 -13.68 15.67 -11.45
N MET A 165 -12.63 14.99 -10.99
CA MET A 165 -11.24 15.48 -11.07
C MET A 165 -10.77 15.68 -12.52
N MET A 166 -11.19 14.81 -13.44
CA MET A 166 -10.88 14.95 -14.87
C MET A 166 -11.70 16.05 -15.56
N SER A 167 -12.91 16.34 -15.07
CA SER A 167 -13.78 17.37 -15.63
C SER A 167 -13.43 18.79 -15.20
N LYS A 168 -12.78 18.95 -14.04
CA LYS A 168 -12.29 20.26 -13.58
C LYS A 168 -11.33 20.81 -14.62
N VAL A 169 -11.77 21.88 -15.29
CA VAL A 169 -11.04 22.59 -16.34
C VAL A 169 -9.69 23.02 -15.79
N GLY A 170 -8.61 22.35 -16.19
CA GLY A 170 -7.23 22.70 -15.80
C GLY A 170 -6.28 21.52 -15.62
N THR A 171 -6.74 20.36 -15.13
CA THR A 171 -5.86 19.18 -14.88
C THR A 171 -5.45 18.48 -16.17
N ILE A 172 -6.36 18.37 -17.14
CA ILE A 172 -6.07 17.79 -18.46
C ILE A 172 -5.12 18.69 -19.28
N ASP A 173 -5.32 20.02 -19.24
CA ASP A 173 -4.49 20.95 -19.99
C ASP A 173 -3.07 21.05 -19.37
N LYS A 174 -2.94 20.96 -18.03
CA LYS A 174 -1.64 20.80 -17.35
C LYS A 174 -0.97 19.47 -17.67
N LEU A 175 -1.67 18.34 -17.58
CA LEU A 175 -1.11 17.02 -17.93
C LEU A 175 -0.68 16.94 -19.40
N MET A 176 -1.39 17.60 -20.31
CA MET A 176 -1.01 17.70 -21.72
C MET A 176 0.21 18.59 -21.95
N SER A 177 0.46 19.60 -21.10
CA SER A 177 1.67 20.44 -21.20
C SER A 177 2.97 19.73 -20.80
N PHE A 178 2.89 18.58 -20.12
CA PHE A 178 4.04 17.76 -19.72
C PHE A 178 4.33 16.58 -20.67
N LEU A 179 3.51 16.35 -21.70
CA LEU A 179 3.69 15.22 -22.62
C LEU A 179 4.24 15.69 -23.99
N PRO A 180 5.32 15.07 -24.51
CA PRO A 180 5.84 15.40 -25.84
C PRO A 180 4.78 15.16 -26.92
N GLY A 181 4.53 16.17 -27.76
CA GLY A 181 3.43 16.21 -28.74
C GLY A 181 3.39 15.11 -29.81
N GLY A 182 4.33 14.15 -29.79
CA GLY A 182 4.41 13.05 -30.76
C GLY A 182 3.70 11.75 -30.35
N MET A 183 3.28 11.57 -29.10
CA MET A 183 2.74 10.27 -28.64
C MET A 183 1.20 10.16 -28.68
N LEU A 184 0.50 11.28 -28.87
CA LEU A 184 -0.96 11.31 -28.89
C LEU A 184 -1.49 11.34 -30.33
N GLY A 185 -1.70 10.14 -30.88
CA GLY A 185 -2.57 9.96 -32.03
C GLY A 185 -3.97 10.53 -31.72
N GLY A 186 -4.25 11.74 -32.20
CA GLY A 186 -5.58 12.32 -32.34
C GLY A 186 -6.36 12.71 -31.08
N MET A 187 -5.85 12.49 -29.85
CA MET A 187 -6.57 12.87 -28.63
C MET A 187 -6.32 14.30 -28.13
N ALA A 188 -5.41 15.05 -28.77
CA ALA A 188 -5.06 16.42 -28.37
C ALA A 188 -6.16 17.48 -28.64
N GLN A 189 -7.31 17.07 -29.20
CA GLN A 189 -8.44 17.97 -29.47
C GLN A 189 -9.74 17.38 -28.93
N ALA A 190 -9.86 17.25 -27.62
CA ALA A 190 -11.19 17.26 -27.02
C ALA A 190 -11.77 18.67 -27.25
N SER A 191 -12.63 18.81 -28.26
CA SER A 191 -13.27 20.07 -28.60
C SER A 191 -14.07 20.62 -27.41
N LYS A 192 -14.31 21.93 -27.37
CA LYS A 192 -15.10 22.58 -26.31
C LYS A 192 -16.47 21.89 -26.10
N SER A 193 -17.08 21.40 -27.17
CA SER A 193 -18.33 20.63 -27.13
C SER A 193 -18.20 19.25 -26.46
N GLN A 194 -17.03 18.61 -26.55
CA GLN A 194 -16.76 17.33 -25.89
C GLN A 194 -16.54 17.51 -24.38
N LYS A 195 -15.94 18.64 -23.96
CA LYS A 195 -15.81 19.02 -22.54
C LYS A 195 -17.19 19.34 -21.92
N GLU A 196 -18.03 20.09 -22.62
CA GLU A 196 -19.41 20.41 -22.17
C GLU A 196 -20.29 19.14 -22.06
N ALA A 197 -20.20 18.23 -23.03
CA ALA A 197 -20.91 16.96 -22.97
C ALA A 197 -20.46 16.05 -21.81
N MET A 198 -19.17 16.11 -21.44
CA MET A 198 -18.64 15.38 -20.29
C MET A 198 -19.19 15.91 -18.97
N GLN A 199 -19.30 17.24 -18.84
CA GLN A 199 -19.90 17.88 -17.66
C GLN A 199 -21.39 17.53 -17.52
N ALA A 200 -22.15 17.61 -18.62
CA ALA A 200 -23.58 17.27 -18.60
C ALA A 200 -23.82 15.79 -18.22
N ASN A 201 -22.93 14.88 -18.63
CA ASN A 201 -22.99 13.48 -18.25
C ASN A 201 -22.66 13.26 -16.77
N LEU A 202 -21.73 14.03 -16.21
CA LEU A 202 -21.40 13.97 -14.78
C LEU A 202 -22.58 14.38 -13.90
N ASP A 203 -23.24 15.49 -14.24
CA ASP A 203 -24.41 15.97 -13.51
C ASP A 203 -25.54 14.93 -13.57
N ARG A 204 -25.73 14.31 -14.73
CA ARG A 204 -26.70 13.22 -14.90
C ARG A 204 -26.36 12.01 -14.04
N TYR A 205 -25.09 11.62 -13.98
CA TYR A 205 -24.63 10.50 -13.15
C TYR A 205 -24.78 10.79 -11.66
N ARG A 206 -24.54 12.03 -11.22
CA ARG A 206 -24.81 12.46 -9.85
C ARG A 206 -26.28 12.23 -9.47
N VAL A 207 -27.21 12.71 -10.29
CA VAL A 207 -28.65 12.56 -10.05
C VAL A 207 -29.08 11.09 -10.02
N ILE A 208 -28.52 10.25 -10.90
CA ILE A 208 -28.77 8.80 -10.88
C ILE A 208 -28.23 8.15 -9.60
N MET A 209 -27.02 8.51 -9.18
CA MET A 209 -26.41 7.99 -7.95
C MET A 209 -27.15 8.44 -6.70
N ASP A 210 -27.72 9.65 -6.67
CA ASP A 210 -28.50 10.13 -5.53
C ASP A 210 -29.77 9.29 -5.30
N SER A 211 -30.26 8.61 -6.34
CA SER A 211 -31.37 7.64 -6.26
C SER A 211 -30.93 6.21 -5.88
N MET A 212 -29.65 6.00 -5.59
CA MET A 212 -29.07 4.72 -5.17
C MET A 212 -28.83 4.66 -3.66
N THR A 213 -29.01 3.48 -3.09
CA THR A 213 -28.61 3.14 -1.72
C THR A 213 -27.09 3.00 -1.62
N THR A 214 -26.55 3.11 -0.40
CA THR A 214 -25.12 2.89 -0.12
C THR A 214 -24.63 1.54 -0.62
N TRP A 215 -25.44 0.49 -0.48
CA TRP A 215 -25.11 -0.84 -0.99
C TRP A 215 -25.00 -0.88 -2.52
N GLU A 216 -25.93 -0.25 -3.24
CA GLU A 216 -25.90 -0.19 -4.72
C GLU A 216 -24.70 0.60 -5.24
N LYS A 217 -24.29 1.67 -4.52
CA LYS A 217 -23.07 2.43 -4.86
C LYS A 217 -21.81 1.60 -4.67
N ASN A 218 -21.77 0.74 -3.65
CA ASN A 218 -20.62 -0.09 -3.31
C ASN A 218 -20.53 -1.39 -4.12
N GLU A 219 -21.66 -1.95 -4.54
CA GLU A 219 -21.76 -3.22 -5.28
C GLU A 219 -22.52 -3.08 -6.62
N PRO A 220 -22.08 -2.24 -7.57
CA PRO A 220 -22.83 -1.96 -8.80
C PRO A 220 -23.00 -3.18 -9.71
N ALA A 221 -22.09 -4.16 -9.63
CA ALA A 221 -22.17 -5.42 -10.39
C ALA A 221 -23.37 -6.30 -10.00
N LYS A 222 -23.94 -6.10 -8.80
CA LYS A 222 -25.05 -6.91 -8.27
C LYS A 222 -26.42 -6.24 -8.51
N ILE A 223 -26.46 -5.09 -9.18
CA ILE A 223 -27.71 -4.37 -9.48
C ILE A 223 -28.49 -5.12 -10.56
N LYS A 224 -29.67 -5.62 -10.20
CA LYS A 224 -30.61 -6.31 -11.10
C LYS A 224 -31.64 -5.34 -11.70
N VAL A 225 -32.41 -5.84 -12.67
CA VAL A 225 -33.41 -5.07 -13.44
C VAL A 225 -34.41 -4.31 -12.56
N GLU A 226 -34.89 -4.91 -11.47
CA GLU A 226 -35.84 -4.27 -10.55
C GLU A 226 -35.26 -2.99 -9.91
N ARG A 227 -33.98 -3.05 -9.50
CA ARG A 227 -33.28 -1.90 -8.93
C ARG A 227 -33.00 -0.84 -9.99
N VAL A 228 -32.66 -1.25 -11.21
CA VAL A 228 -32.51 -0.33 -12.36
C VAL A 228 -33.81 0.45 -12.59
N ARG A 229 -34.96 -0.23 -12.58
CA ARG A 229 -36.27 0.42 -12.74
C ARG A 229 -36.58 1.40 -11.62
N ARG A 230 -36.30 1.02 -10.36
CA ARG A 230 -36.47 1.90 -9.19
C ARG A 230 -35.59 3.15 -9.28
N ILE A 231 -34.31 2.98 -9.59
CA ILE A 231 -33.33 4.07 -9.71
C ILE A 231 -33.74 5.02 -10.84
N ALA A 232 -34.11 4.49 -12.01
CA ALA A 232 -34.57 5.27 -13.15
C ALA A 232 -35.80 6.12 -12.79
N LYS A 233 -36.79 5.52 -12.09
CA LYS A 233 -37.98 6.25 -11.61
C LYS A 233 -37.62 7.34 -10.59
N GLY A 234 -36.69 7.06 -9.67
CA GLY A 234 -36.26 8.02 -8.64
C GLY A 234 -35.45 9.20 -9.18
N SER A 235 -34.70 8.98 -10.26
CA SER A 235 -33.84 10.00 -10.89
C SER A 235 -34.46 10.69 -12.11
N GLY A 236 -35.68 10.28 -12.51
CA GLY A 236 -36.37 10.85 -13.67
C GLY A 236 -35.74 10.50 -15.02
N VAL A 237 -34.89 9.47 -15.10
CA VAL A 237 -34.18 9.05 -16.32
C VAL A 237 -34.76 7.73 -16.88
N LYS A 238 -34.30 7.30 -18.06
CA LYS A 238 -34.68 6.02 -18.64
C LYS A 238 -33.80 4.91 -18.06
N GLU A 239 -34.32 3.67 -18.03
CA GLU A 239 -33.53 2.51 -17.58
C GLU A 239 -32.23 2.32 -18.38
N LYS A 240 -32.19 2.77 -19.65
CA LYS A 240 -30.98 2.74 -20.50
C LYS A 240 -29.84 3.53 -19.87
N ASP A 241 -30.14 4.69 -19.30
CA ASP A 241 -29.14 5.61 -18.76
C ASP A 241 -28.48 5.05 -17.49
N VAL A 242 -29.28 4.37 -16.66
CA VAL A 242 -28.79 3.66 -15.48
C VAL A 242 -27.91 2.47 -15.89
N ARG A 243 -28.29 1.74 -16.95
CA ARG A 243 -27.46 0.64 -17.49
C ARG A 243 -26.16 1.16 -18.09
N GLU A 244 -26.17 2.34 -18.70
CA GLU A 244 -24.99 3.00 -19.26
C GLU A 244 -23.99 3.39 -18.16
N LEU A 245 -24.46 3.97 -17.05
CA LEU A 245 -23.66 4.25 -15.87
C LEU A 245 -22.98 2.98 -15.33
N ILE A 246 -23.76 1.91 -15.11
CA ILE A 246 -23.23 0.62 -14.63
C ILE A 246 -22.24 0.01 -15.64
N GLY A 247 -22.50 0.17 -16.94
CA GLY A 247 -21.61 -0.25 -18.02
C GLY A 247 -20.29 0.50 -18.01
N GLN A 248 -20.32 1.83 -17.82
CA GLN A 248 -19.12 2.66 -17.72
C GLN A 248 -18.29 2.30 -16.50
N TRP A 249 -18.93 2.11 -15.35
CA TRP A 249 -18.26 1.61 -14.14
C TRP A 249 -17.60 0.25 -14.36
N ASN A 250 -18.28 -0.69 -15.04
CA ASN A 250 -17.70 -2.00 -15.35
C ASN A 250 -16.48 -1.91 -16.28
N ARG A 251 -16.47 -0.97 -17.24
CA ARG A 251 -15.30 -0.73 -18.11
C ARG A 251 -14.13 -0.17 -17.31
N SER A 252 -14.37 0.85 -16.49
CA SER A 252 -13.33 1.44 -15.62
C SER A 252 -12.77 0.40 -14.64
N ARG A 253 -13.64 -0.39 -14.00
CA ARG A 253 -13.25 -1.50 -13.12
C ARG A 253 -12.37 -2.53 -13.84
N LYS A 254 -12.72 -2.92 -15.07
CA LYS A 254 -11.91 -3.86 -15.87
C LYS A 254 -10.55 -3.28 -16.23
N MET A 255 -10.48 -2.00 -16.58
CA MET A 255 -9.22 -1.30 -16.86
C MET A 255 -8.32 -1.24 -15.63
N MET A 256 -8.86 -0.86 -14.47
CA MET A 256 -8.15 -0.85 -13.18
C MET A 256 -7.62 -2.23 -12.79
N LYS A 257 -8.45 -3.27 -12.95
CA LYS A 257 -8.03 -4.66 -12.73
C LYS A 257 -6.93 -5.11 -13.72
N GLY A 258 -6.97 -4.62 -14.96
CA GLY A 258 -5.95 -4.88 -15.98
C GLY A 258 -4.61 -4.21 -15.67
N MET A 259 -4.61 -3.01 -15.10
CA MET A 259 -3.41 -2.32 -14.61
C MET A 259 -2.81 -3.01 -13.38
N GLY A 260 -3.64 -3.41 -12.40
CA GLY A 260 -3.18 -4.12 -11.20
C GLY A 260 -2.68 -5.56 -11.45
N GLY A 261 -3.00 -6.15 -12.61
CA GLY A 261 -2.62 -7.54 -12.95
C GLY A 261 -1.44 -7.68 -13.92
N ASN A 262 -1.14 -6.66 -14.74
CA ASN A 262 -0.08 -6.77 -15.76
C ASN A 262 1.27 -6.27 -15.24
N ARG A 263 2.01 -7.17 -14.58
CA ARG A 263 3.44 -7.03 -14.23
C ARG A 263 4.29 -6.47 -15.37
N ARG A 264 3.96 -6.78 -16.64
CA ARG A 264 4.65 -6.27 -17.83
C ARG A 264 4.38 -4.79 -18.10
N LEU A 265 3.13 -4.33 -17.97
CA LEU A 265 2.77 -2.93 -18.21
C LEU A 265 3.34 -2.04 -17.10
N ASN A 266 3.30 -2.49 -15.84
CA ASN A 266 3.97 -1.80 -14.72
C ASN A 266 5.50 -1.71 -14.91
N LYS A 267 6.13 -2.76 -15.45
CA LYS A 267 7.57 -2.76 -15.73
C LYS A 267 7.94 -1.86 -16.92
N GLN A 268 7.04 -1.72 -17.89
CA GLN A 268 7.22 -0.87 -19.07
C GLN A 268 6.96 0.61 -18.76
N MET A 269 5.96 0.92 -17.92
CA MET A 269 5.72 2.24 -17.34
C MET A 269 6.88 2.69 -16.44
N ARG A 270 7.40 1.80 -15.57
CA ARG A 270 8.61 2.07 -14.77
C ARG A 270 9.84 2.36 -15.63
N LYS A 271 9.96 1.71 -16.79
CA LYS A 271 11.08 1.92 -17.71
C LYS A 271 10.97 3.28 -18.42
N MET A 272 9.77 3.65 -18.87
CA MET A 272 9.52 4.96 -19.49
C MET A 272 9.64 6.13 -18.51
N MET A 273 9.20 5.98 -17.25
CA MET A 273 9.40 6.99 -16.21
C MET A 273 10.89 7.19 -15.88
N LYS A 274 11.65 6.09 -15.79
CA LYS A 274 13.10 6.12 -15.53
C LYS A 274 13.95 6.62 -16.71
N GLU A 275 13.43 6.52 -17.94
CA GLU A 275 14.06 7.07 -19.15
C GLU A 275 13.65 8.53 -19.41
N GLY A 276 12.60 9.06 -18.75
CA GLY A 276 12.18 10.46 -18.83
C GLY A 276 12.79 11.40 -17.79
N GLU A 277 13.45 10.85 -16.76
CA GLU A 277 14.16 11.59 -15.69
C GLU A 277 15.64 11.87 -15.99
N MET A 278 16.13 11.57 -17.19
CA MET A 278 17.46 12.00 -17.65
C MET A 278 17.30 12.92 -18.85
N ASP A 279 16.92 14.19 -18.62
CA ASP A 279 17.29 15.35 -19.48
C ASP A 279 16.79 16.68 -18.89
N LEU A 280 16.91 16.87 -17.57
CA LEU A 280 16.71 18.18 -16.93
C LEU A 280 17.78 18.44 -15.87
N ASP A 281 19.06 18.30 -16.23
CA ASP A 281 20.14 19.01 -15.55
C ASP A 281 20.83 19.91 -16.57
N GLY A 282 20.24 21.10 -16.74
CA GLY A 282 20.99 22.23 -17.26
C GLY A 282 21.83 22.80 -16.12
N ASP A 283 23.15 22.66 -16.24
CA ASP A 283 24.09 23.75 -15.91
C ASP A 283 25.50 23.41 -16.40
N SER A 284 25.80 23.86 -17.61
CA SER A 284 27.13 24.29 -18.03
C SER A 284 26.91 25.43 -19.02
N LEU A 285 27.08 26.70 -18.64
CA LEU A 285 28.32 27.48 -18.51
C LEU A 285 27.87 28.92 -18.09
N PRO A 286 28.67 29.79 -17.41
CA PRO A 286 30.03 30.15 -17.85
C PRO A 286 31.08 30.52 -16.76
N PHE A 287 32.34 30.51 -17.21
CA PHE A 287 33.63 30.86 -16.58
C PHE A 287 34.32 29.76 -15.75
#